data_AF-A0A949XZ16-F1
#
_entry.id   AF-A0A949XZ16-F1
#
_cell.length_a   1.000
_cell.length_b   1.000
_cell.length_c   1.000
_cell.angle_alpha   90.00
_cell.angle_beta   90.00
_cell.angle_gamma   90.00
#
_symmetry.space_group_name_H-M   'P 1'
#
loop_
_entity.id
_entity.type
_entity.pdbx_description
1 polymer ?
#
loop_
_entity_poly.entity_id
_entity_poly.type
_entity_poly.pdbx_seq_one_letter_code
_entity_poly.pdbx_strand_id
1 'polypeptide(L)' 'SSGEREMVPYLARAAVAAGCDALFLEVHPRPEEALSDGPNALRLDDLPALLRVCLRIREAITIANAPGYPRPAHA' A
#
# COMPACT_ATOMS: atom_id res chain seq x y z
N SER A 1 13.89 8.68 14.10
CA SER A 1 12.60 8.91 13.42
C SER A 1 11.50 8.20 14.20
N SER A 2 10.31 8.78 14.34
CA SER A 2 9.20 8.29 15.19
C SER A 2 8.01 7.73 14.39
N GLY A 3 8.30 6.84 13.43
CA GLY A 3 7.33 6.32 12.45
C GLY A 3 5.98 5.85 12.99
N GLU A 4 4.92 6.04 12.19
CA GLU A 4 3.54 5.64 12.48
C GLU A 4 3.15 4.42 11.64
N ARG A 5 3.55 3.22 12.09
CA ARG A 5 3.28 1.94 11.39
C ARG A 5 1.80 1.77 11.00
N GLU A 6 0.91 2.21 11.86
CA GLU A 6 -0.54 2.12 11.65
C GLU A 6 -1.02 2.89 10.40
N MET A 7 -0.24 3.85 9.90
CA MET A 7 -0.53 4.58 8.66
C MET A 7 -0.16 3.79 7.39
N VAL A 8 0.73 2.78 7.48
CA VAL A 8 1.23 2.02 6.33
C VAL A 8 0.09 1.45 5.46
N PRO A 9 -0.94 0.78 6.02
CA PRO A 9 -2.03 0.24 5.22
C PRO A 9 -2.85 1.32 4.51
N TYR A 10 -3.05 2.49 5.12
CA TYR A 10 -3.82 3.57 4.52
C TYR A 10 -3.06 4.23 3.37
N LEU A 11 -1.78 4.53 3.58
CA LEU A 11 -0.93 5.16 2.56
C LEU A 11 -0.67 4.21 1.37
N ALA A 12 -0.44 2.92 1.61
CA ALA A 12 -0.28 1.94 0.54
C ALA A 12 -1.54 1.82 -0.33
N ARG A 13 -2.72 1.81 0.27
CA ARG A 13 -4.00 1.81 -0.47
C ARG A 13 -4.20 3.09 -1.28
N ALA A 14 -3.87 4.24 -0.70
CA ALA A 14 -3.95 5.53 -1.39
C ALA A 14 -3.00 5.61 -2.58
N ALA A 15 -1.75 5.17 -2.42
CA ALA A 15 -0.75 5.14 -3.49
C ALA A 15 -1.19 4.26 -4.66
N VAL A 16 -1.74 3.06 -4.38
CA VAL A 16 -2.28 2.19 -5.43
C VAL A 16 -3.48 2.82 -6.11
N ALA A 17 -4.41 3.42 -5.36
CA ALA A 17 -5.59 4.10 -5.92
C ALA A 17 -5.21 5.29 -6.81
N ALA A 18 -4.14 6.01 -6.45
CA ALA A 18 -3.58 7.10 -7.27
C ALA A 18 -2.86 6.61 -8.54
N GLY A 19 -2.63 5.30 -8.68
CA GLY A 19 -2.07 4.70 -9.90
C GLY A 19 -0.55 4.51 -9.87
N CYS A 20 0.08 4.30 -8.71
CA CYS A 20 1.51 4.01 -8.66
C CYS A 20 1.89 2.72 -9.41
N ASP A 21 3.09 2.64 -9.98
CA ASP A 21 3.55 1.41 -10.65
C ASP A 21 3.88 0.29 -9.66
N ALA A 22 4.49 0.65 -8.53
CA ALA A 22 4.96 -0.28 -7.50
C ALA A 22 4.79 0.27 -6.08
N LEU A 23 4.81 -0.64 -5.10
CA LEU A 23 4.93 -0.34 -3.68
C LEU A 23 6.29 -0.84 -3.17
N PHE A 24 6.95 -0.02 -2.36
CA PHE A 24 8.10 -0.43 -1.55
C PHE A 24 7.67 -0.42 -0.08
N LEU A 25 7.82 -1.56 0.60
CA LEU A 25 7.37 -1.75 1.98
C LEU A 25 8.50 -2.41 2.79
N GLU A 26 8.81 -1.83 3.94
CA GLU A 26 9.66 -2.49 4.94
C GLU A 26 8.80 -3.41 5.79
N VAL A 27 9.29 -4.63 6.02
CA VAL A 27 8.54 -5.67 6.71
C VAL A 27 9.46 -6.42 7.67
N HIS A 28 8.99 -6.69 8.89
CA HIS A 28 9.75 -7.45 9.88
C HIS A 28 8.83 -8.36 10.69
N PRO A 29 9.26 -9.58 11.08
CA PRO A 29 8.45 -10.45 11.97
C PRO A 29 8.18 -9.82 13.35
N ARG A 30 9.13 -9.03 13.84
CA ARG A 30 9.11 -8.36 15.15
C ARG A 30 9.62 -6.93 15.00
N PRO A 31 8.86 -5.97 14.44
CA PRO A 31 9.35 -4.62 14.13
C PRO A 31 10.05 -3.91 15.29
N GLU A 32 9.65 -4.22 16.52
CA GLU A 32 10.28 -3.80 17.77
C GLU A 32 11.75 -4.23 17.95
N GLU A 33 12.18 -5.28 17.26
CA GLU A 33 13.56 -5.79 17.26
C GLU A 33 14.32 -5.43 15.98
N ALA A 34 13.73 -4.63 15.08
CA ALA A 34 14.41 -4.23 13.86
C ALA A 34 15.62 -3.33 14.16
N LEU A 35 16.77 -3.65 13.56
CA LEU A 35 18.01 -2.90 13.74
C LEU A 35 17.95 -1.49 13.12
N SER A 36 17.01 -1.28 12.20
CA SER A 36 16.70 0.01 11.57
C SER A 36 15.20 0.08 11.29
N ASP A 37 14.65 1.28 11.32
CA ASP A 37 13.29 1.63 10.86
C ASP A 37 12.12 0.78 11.41
N GLY A 38 12.31 0.16 12.57
CA GLY A 38 11.27 -0.62 13.26
C GLY A 38 9.91 0.10 13.42
N PRO A 39 9.87 1.41 13.74
CA PRO A 39 8.61 2.17 13.78
C PRO A 39 7.86 2.26 12.44
N ASN A 40 8.55 2.12 11.30
CA ASN A 40 7.96 2.14 9.95
C ASN A 40 7.66 0.73 9.41
N ALA A 41 8.41 -0.29 9.85
CA ALA A 41 8.28 -1.65 9.34
C ALA A 41 6.92 -2.29 9.69
N LEU A 42 6.22 -2.80 8.68
CA LEU A 42 4.98 -3.57 8.84
C LEU A 42 5.28 -4.92 9.51
N ARG A 43 4.35 -5.46 10.31
CA ARG A 43 4.47 -6.84 10.79
C ARG A 43 4.31 -7.81 9.62
N LEU A 44 5.16 -8.83 9.55
CA LEU A 44 5.14 -9.80 8.45
C LEU A 44 3.77 -10.45 8.23
N ASP A 45 3.05 -10.75 9.32
CA ASP A 45 1.74 -11.41 9.27
C ASP A 45 0.64 -10.53 8.68
N ASP A 46 0.80 -9.20 8.70
CA ASP A 46 -0.18 -8.25 8.16
C ASP A 46 -0.02 -8.05 6.64
N LEU A 47 1.16 -8.36 6.10
CA LEU A 47 1.50 -8.14 4.69
C LEU A 47 0.51 -8.83 3.72
N PRO A 48 0.13 -10.11 3.89
CA PRO A 48 -0.79 -10.77 2.97
C PRO A 48 -2.18 -10.11 2.93
N ALA A 49 -2.66 -9.58 4.06
CA ALA A 49 -3.95 -8.89 4.12
C ALA A 49 -3.89 -7.55 3.39
N LEU A 50 -2.82 -6.77 3.59
CA LEU A 50 -2.61 -5.52 2.89
C LEU A 50 -2.51 -5.73 1.38
N LEU A 51 -1.69 -6.66 0.92
CA LEU A 51 -1.50 -6.94 -0.50
C LEU A 51 -2.80 -7.38 -1.18
N ARG A 52 -3.63 -8.21 -0.52
CA ARG A 52 -4.96 -8.58 -1.04
C ARG A 52 -5.84 -7.37 -1.31
N VAL A 53 -5.85 -6.38 -0.42
CA VAL A 53 -6.63 -5.16 -0.63
C VAL A 53 -6.02 -4.29 -1.73
N CYS A 54 -4.70 -4.09 -1.73
CA CYS A 54 -4.01 -3.34 -2.78
C CYS A 54 -4.25 -3.93 -4.18
N LEU A 55 -4.20 -5.26 -4.34
CA LEU A 55 -4.48 -5.91 -5.62
C LEU A 55 -5.93 -5.68 -6.09
N ARG A 56 -6.91 -5.72 -5.16
CA ARG A 56 -8.31 -5.41 -5.50
C ARG A 56 -8.51 -3.95 -5.92
N ILE A 57 -7.82 -3.01 -5.27
CA ILE A 57 -7.85 -1.59 -5.68
C ILE A 57 -7.23 -1.45 -7.07
N ARG A 58 -6.06 -2.07 -7.32
CA ARG A 58 -5.39 -2.04 -8.62
C ARG A 58 -6.30 -2.56 -9.73
N GLU A 59 -6.93 -3.70 -9.52
CA GLU A 59 -7.89 -4.29 -10.47
C GLU A 59 -9.05 -3.31 -10.76
N ALA A 60 -9.65 -2.73 -9.73
CA ALA A 60 -10.76 -1.79 -9.87
C ALA A 60 -10.38 -0.54 -10.68
N ILE A 61 -9.19 0.03 -10.45
CA ILE A 61 -8.74 1.21 -11.21
C ILE A 61 -8.27 0.86 -12.62
N THR A 62 -7.78 -0.36 -12.86
CA THR A 62 -7.46 -0.82 -14.22
C THR A 62 -8.72 -0.95 -15.07
N ILE A 63 -9.82 -1.46 -14.50
CA ILE A 63 -11.13 -1.49 -15.17
C ILE A 63 -11.60 -0.06 -15.47
N ALA A 64 -11.49 0.86 -14.50
CA ALA A 64 -11.86 2.26 -14.70
C ALA A 64 -10.97 2.99 -15.73
N ASN A 65 -9.75 2.52 -15.98
CA ASN A 65 -8.85 3.09 -16.98
C ASN A 65 -8.94 2.39 -18.34
N ALA A 66 -9.82 1.38 -18.50
CA ALA A 66 -10.01 0.71 -19.78
C ALA A 66 -10.60 1.69 -20.82
N PRO A 67 -10.16 1.60 -22.09
CA PRO A 67 -10.70 2.45 -23.15
C PRO A 67 -12.22 2.32 -23.25
N GLY A 68 -12.94 3.42 -23.04
CA GLY A 68 -14.40 3.48 -23.04
C GLY A 68 -15.03 3.79 -21.68
N TYR A 69 -14.29 3.75 -20.57
CA TYR A 69 -14.75 4.21 -19.26
C TYR A 69 -14.34 5.67 -19.02
N PRO A 70 -15.23 6.56 -18.56
CA PRO A 70 -14.89 7.96 -18.32
C PRO A 70 -13.88 8.05 -17.19
N ARG A 71 -12.67 8.54 -17.50
CA ARG A 71 -11.68 8.88 -16.47
C ARG A 71 -12.22 10.04 -15.64
N PRO A 72 -12.07 10.02 -14.29
CA PRO A 72 -12.30 11.21 -13.50
C PRO A 72 -11.35 12.29 -14.01
N ALA A 73 -11.90 13.44 -14.37
CA ALA A 73 -11.24 14.44 -15.22
C ALA A 73 -10.04 15.14 -14.54
N HIS A 74 -9.76 14.85 -13.27
CA HIS A 74 -8.72 15.52 -12.48
C HIS A 74 -8.25 14.57 -11.36
N ALA A 75 -7.17 13.85 -11.62
CA ALA A 75 -6.27 13.28 -10.62
C ALA A 75 -4.86 13.77 -10.94
#